data_AF-A0A5K1EGQ1-F1
#
_entry.id   AF-A0A5K1EGQ1-F1
#
_cell.length_a   1.000
_cell.length_b   1.000
_cell.length_c   1.000
_cell.angle_alpha   90.00
_cell.angle_beta   90.00
_cell.angle_gamma   90.00
#
_symmetry.space_group_name_H-M   'P 1'
#
loop_
_entity.id
_entity.type
_entity.pdbx_description
1 polymer ?
#
loop_
_entity_poly.entity_id
_entity_poly.type
_entity_poly.pdbx_seq_one_letter_code
_entity_poly.pdbx_strand_id
1 'polypeptide(L)' 'VGLPGTGKTLLAKAVAGEAEVPFFSCSASEFVELYVGMGASRVRDLFARAKKEAPSIIFIDE' A
#
# COMPACT_ATOMS: atom_id res chain seq x y z
N VAL A 1 2.34 -14.94 -0.66
CA VAL A 1 3.75 -15.14 -0.26
C VAL A 1 4.50 -15.76 -1.44
N GLY A 2 5.59 -15.15 -1.89
CA GLY A 2 6.45 -15.65 -2.97
C GLY A 2 7.81 -14.94 -2.89
N LEU A 3 8.88 -15.54 -3.43
CA LEU A 3 10.25 -15.03 -3.27
C LEU A 3 10.41 -13.55 -3.67
N PRO A 4 11.28 -12.77 -3.02
CA PRO A 4 11.62 -11.42 -3.49
C PRO A 4 12.12 -11.47 -4.94
N GLY A 5 11.81 -10.44 -5.72
CA GLY A 5 12.20 -10.39 -7.13
C GLY A 5 11.27 -11.10 -8.12
N THR A 6 10.18 -11.74 -7.68
CA THR A 6 9.18 -12.37 -8.59
C THR A 6 8.20 -11.37 -9.23
N GLY A 7 8.50 -10.07 -9.20
CA GLY A 7 7.70 -9.04 -9.87
C GLY A 7 6.35 -8.69 -9.21
N LYS A 8 6.10 -9.06 -7.95
CA LYS A 8 4.83 -8.76 -7.24
C LYS A 8 4.47 -7.27 -7.27
N THR A 9 5.44 -6.42 -6.91
CA THR A 9 5.28 -4.95 -6.91
C THR A 9 5.07 -4.41 -8.34
N LEU A 10 5.71 -5.01 -9.35
CA LEU A 10 5.53 -4.64 -10.75
C LEU A 10 4.14 -5.00 -11.25
N LEU A 11 3.63 -6.19 -10.90
CA LEU A 11 2.28 -6.62 -11.23
C LEU A 11 1.23 -5.71 -10.59
N ALA A 12 1.39 -5.37 -9.31
CA ALA A 12 0.46 -4.48 -8.62
C ALA A 12 0.40 -3.08 -9.27
N LYS A 13 1.57 -2.52 -9.64
CA LYS A 13 1.65 -1.26 -10.37
C LYS A 13 1.06 -1.34 -11.77
N ALA A 14 1.31 -2.43 -12.50
CA ALA A 14 0.75 -2.64 -13.83
C ALA A 14 -0.78 -2.69 -13.78
N VAL A 15 -1.37 -3.44 -12.85
CA VAL A 15 -2.82 -3.51 -12.67
C VAL A 15 -3.43 -2.14 -12.37
N ALA A 16 -2.77 -1.32 -11.54
CA ALA A 16 -3.26 0.03 -11.27
C ALA A 16 -3.15 0.96 -12.47
N GLY A 17 -2.07 0.84 -13.26
CA GLY A 17 -1.91 1.56 -14.51
C GLY A 17 -2.97 1.18 -15.55
N GLU A 18 -3.21 -0.11 -15.74
CA GLU A 18 -4.24 -0.64 -16.67
C GLU A 18 -5.67 -0.25 -16.25
N ALA A 19 -5.93 -0.16 -14.94
CA ALA A 19 -7.21 0.30 -14.41
C ALA A 19 -7.33 1.84 -14.34
N GLU A 20 -6.25 2.58 -14.64
CA GLU A 20 -6.15 4.05 -14.51
C GLU A 20 -6.56 4.58 -13.14
N VAL A 21 -6.24 3.83 -12.08
CA VAL A 21 -6.59 4.19 -10.70
C VAL A 21 -5.36 4.60 -9.88
N PRO A 22 -5.53 5.48 -8.87
CA PRO A 22 -4.47 5.81 -7.94
C PRO A 22 -3.87 4.56 -7.28
N PHE A 23 -2.54 4.51 -7.20
CA PHE A 23 -1.77 3.43 -6.59
C PHE A 23 -1.04 3.91 -5.35
N PHE A 24 -1.44 3.41 -4.19
CA PHE A 24 -0.78 3.66 -2.92
C PHE A 24 0.09 2.47 -2.54
N SER A 25 1.38 2.68 -2.29
CA SER A 25 2.28 1.63 -1.80
C SER A 25 2.86 1.97 -0.43
N CYS A 26 2.89 1.00 0.48
CA CYS A 26 3.57 1.10 1.77
C CYS A 26 4.25 -0.23 2.14
N SER A 27 5.32 -0.18 2.93
CA SER A 27 5.91 -1.38 3.54
C SER A 27 5.18 -1.70 4.85
N ALA A 28 5.01 -2.99 5.17
CA ALA A 28 4.43 -3.43 6.42
C ALA A 28 5.34 -3.09 7.61
N SER A 29 6.66 -3.03 7.41
CA SER A 29 7.60 -2.47 8.38
C SER A 29 7.31 -1.00 8.74
N GLU A 30 6.68 -0.26 7.81
CA GLU A 30 5.98 1.03 7.97
C GLU A 30 5.18 1.16 9.29
N PHE A 31 4.58 0.05 9.70
CA PHE A 31 3.60 0.00 10.77
C PHE A 31 4.18 -0.49 12.10
N VAL A 32 5.40 -1.04 12.09
CA VAL A 32 6.09 -1.55 13.27
C VAL A 32 7.11 -0.50 13.71
N GLU A 33 6.63 0.55 14.39
CA GLU A 33 7.50 1.58 14.96
C GLU A 33 7.67 1.40 16.47
N LEU A 34 8.82 1.85 17.00
CA LEU A 34 9.14 1.87 18.43
C LEU A 34 8.15 2.71 19.26
N TYR A 35 7.40 3.61 18.60
CA TYR A 35 6.45 4.51 19.23
C TYR A 35 5.02 3.99 19.08
N VAL A 36 4.43 3.61 20.21
CA VAL A 36 3.06 3.09 20.30
C VAL A 36 2.07 4.08 19.65
N GLY A 37 1.27 3.60 18.71
CA GLY A 37 0.16 4.35 18.11
C GLY A 37 0.46 5.12 16.81
N MET A 38 1.73 5.37 16.49
CA MET A 38 2.12 6.05 15.24
C MET A 38 1.80 5.21 14.00
N GLY A 39 2.15 3.92 14.02
CA GLY A 39 1.81 2.98 12.94
C GLY A 39 0.30 2.90 12.69
N ALA A 40 -0.51 2.84 13.76
CA ALA A 40 -1.96 2.75 13.67
C ALA A 40 -2.63 4.03 13.11
N SER A 41 -2.06 5.21 13.35
CA SER A 41 -2.54 6.45 12.72
C SER A 41 -2.25 6.44 11.23
N ARG A 42 -1.03 6.04 10.85
CA ARG A 42 -0.57 6.00 9.46
C ARG A 42 -1.42 5.07 8.60
N VAL A 43 -1.80 3.90 9.13
CA VAL A 43 -2.78 2.99 8.49
C VAL A 43 -4.10 3.72 8.26
N ARG A 44 -4.67 4.36 9.28
CA ARG A 44 -5.95 5.07 9.17
C ARG A 44 -5.90 6.17 8.11
N ASP A 45 -4.82 6.94 8.08
CA ASP A 45 -4.65 8.04 7.12
C ASP A 45 -4.48 7.51 5.68
N LEU A 46 -3.75 6.41 5.49
CA LEU A 46 -3.64 5.72 4.19
C LEU A 46 -5.01 5.29 3.66
N PHE A 47 -5.80 4.59 4.48
CA PHE A 47 -7.13 4.15 4.08
C PHE A 47 -8.11 5.31 3.88
N ALA A 48 -8.00 6.39 4.67
CA ALA A 48 -8.83 7.59 4.49
C ALA A 48 -8.54 8.30 3.16
N ARG A 49 -7.27 8.42 2.78
CA ARG A 49 -6.84 8.99 1.49
C ARG A 49 -7.31 8.13 0.32
N ALA A 50 -7.06 6.81 0.38
CA ALA A 50 -7.50 5.89 -0.66
C ALA A 50 -9.03 5.91 -0.86
N LYS A 51 -9.80 5.98 0.23
CA LYS A 51 -11.27 6.10 0.16
C LYS A 51 -11.73 7.40 -0.50
N LYS A 52 -11.00 8.50 -0.31
CA LYS A 52 -11.29 9.80 -0.94
C LYS A 52 -10.98 9.79 -2.43
N GLU A 53 -9.97 9.03 -2.85
CA GLU A 53 -9.52 8.90 -4.24
C GLU A 53 -10.08 7.64 -4.92
N ALA A 54 -11.17 7.06 -4.39
CA ALA A 54 -11.77 5.85 -4.93
C ALA A 54 -12.34 6.10 -6.36
N PRO A 55 -12.20 5.14 -7.29
CA PRO A 55 -11.58 3.82 -7.15
C PRO A 55 -10.04 3.88 -7.08
N SER A 56 -9.41 3.10 -6.19
CA SER A 56 -7.95 3.11 -5.97
C SER A 56 -7.41 1.75 -5.53
N ILE A 57 -6.11 1.50 -5.72
CA ILE A 57 -5.41 0.30 -5.24
C ILE A 57 -4.44 0.66 -4.12
N ILE A 58 -4.49 -0.09 -3.03
CA ILE A 58 -3.50 -0.06 -1.95
C ILE A 58 -2.68 -1.34 -2.04
N PHE A 59 -1.36 -1.20 -2.14
CA PHE A 59 -0.39 -2.28 -2.12
C PHE A 59 0.44 -2.20 -0.83
N ILE A 60 0.40 -3.28 -0.06
CA ILE A 60 1.20 -3.43 1.15
C ILE A 60 2.27 -4.48 0.85
N ASP A 61 3.53 -4.06 0.79
CA ASP A 61 4.69 -4.96 0.68
C ASP A 61 5.20 -5.32 2.09
N GLU A 62 6.10 -6.30 2.21
CA GLU A 62 6.74 -6.64 3.50
C GLU A 62 7.39 -5.43 4.18
#